data_AF-A0A023FP98-F1
#
_entry.id   AF-A0A023FP98-F1
#
_cell.length_a   1.000
_cell.length_b   1.000
_cell.length_c   1.000
_cell.angle_alpha   90.00
_cell.angle_beta   90.00
_cell.angle_gamma   90.00
#
_symmetry.space_group_name_H-M   'P 1'
#
loop_
_entity.id
_entity.type
_entity.pdbx_description
1 polymer ?
#
loop_
_entity_poly.entity_id
_entity_poly.type
_entity_poly.pdbx_seq_one_letter_code
_entity_poly.pdbx_strand_id
1 'polypeptide(L)'
;MMFVIDNQTRSVASMIESAHIAGTRRKLILILNEQLPAGSLVLGEPISEKEYEDLRQGRNYLRDLVEMRGIPVFQGISDALEVTNRCLKEDLWPQDISCHKNLVQVPHLPLGDKYLKVQEAFESFCSDDGKMHSRDLKMAFKVLTGKDLPQECLEVLKHNQQPAVTESVADEDMDDIPITFDQFCLILSEFKHQTKNGSWLSEFLASFQRLYTQLYDRIVVPRSALSGGVTEAPVPAYWSHVYLGGSTKDSSWRDDIAIPILKKHGLTHSVPFHSPWNARLSPLEMHIINSAQVLLFVITKSARCVAEMLVAVHYVGLGCNVVLCIQYLESDVVIDGEKLSELAVKDYNRGRMYLSDLATRAGVPVFSDISEAVLCAAQRCH
;
A
#
# COMPACT_ATOMS: atom_id res chain seq x y z
N MET A 1 -2.52 -25.60 0.49
CA MET A 1 -3.63 -25.14 -0.38
C MET A 1 -3.05 -24.65 -1.69
N MET A 2 -3.72 -24.91 -2.82
CA MET A 2 -3.27 -24.46 -4.15
C MET A 2 -4.38 -23.59 -4.76
N PHE A 3 -4.03 -22.37 -5.15
CA PHE A 3 -4.94 -21.42 -5.80
C PHE A 3 -4.46 -21.10 -7.20
N VAL A 4 -5.38 -21.05 -8.15
CA VAL A 4 -5.16 -20.56 -9.50
C VAL A 4 -6.01 -19.31 -9.68
N ILE A 5 -5.36 -18.17 -9.85
CA ILE A 5 -5.99 -16.90 -10.17
C ILE A 5 -5.90 -16.75 -11.69
N ASP A 6 -6.94 -17.22 -12.37
CA ASP A 6 -7.04 -17.17 -13.82
C ASP A 6 -7.36 -15.75 -14.32
N ASN A 7 -7.39 -15.56 -15.64
CA ASN A 7 -7.72 -14.28 -16.28
C ASN A 7 -9.01 -14.32 -17.13
N GLN A 8 -9.76 -15.41 -17.04
CA GLN A 8 -11.10 -15.58 -17.61
C GLN A 8 -12.19 -15.14 -16.63
N THR A 9 -11.86 -15.00 -15.35
CA THR A 9 -12.73 -14.52 -14.27
C THR A 9 -12.14 -13.29 -13.58
N ARG A 10 -12.99 -12.51 -12.90
CA ARG A 10 -12.52 -11.43 -12.02
C ARG A 10 -11.72 -11.98 -10.84
N SER A 11 -11.96 -13.24 -10.46
CA SER A 11 -11.24 -14.00 -9.41
C SER A 11 -11.18 -13.31 -8.03
N VAL A 12 -12.04 -12.32 -7.76
CA VAL A 12 -11.93 -11.49 -6.54
C VAL A 12 -11.99 -12.33 -5.26
N ALA A 13 -12.93 -13.27 -5.16
CA ALA A 13 -13.04 -14.15 -3.99
C ALA A 13 -11.78 -15.02 -3.79
N SER A 14 -11.29 -15.67 -4.84
CA SER A 14 -10.08 -16.49 -4.80
C SER A 14 -8.84 -15.67 -4.42
N MET A 15 -8.74 -14.42 -4.90
CA MET A 15 -7.67 -13.51 -4.51
C MET A 15 -7.75 -13.18 -3.00
N ILE A 16 -8.95 -12.90 -2.49
CA ILE A 16 -9.20 -12.62 -1.06
C ILE A 16 -8.80 -13.80 -0.18
N GLU A 17 -9.22 -15.02 -0.52
CA GLU A 17 -8.83 -16.22 0.22
C GLU A 17 -7.31 -16.46 0.17
N SER A 18 -6.69 -16.27 -0.99
CA SER A 18 -5.25 -16.43 -1.17
C SER A 18 -4.46 -15.43 -0.33
N ALA A 19 -4.86 -14.15 -0.34
CA ALA A 19 -4.25 -13.09 0.46
C ALA A 19 -4.39 -13.36 1.98
N HIS A 20 -5.57 -13.84 2.40
CA HIS A 20 -5.80 -14.22 3.78
C HIS A 20 -4.89 -15.37 4.20
N ILE A 21 -4.85 -16.45 3.41
CA ILE A 21 -4.02 -17.63 3.68
C ILE A 21 -2.54 -17.25 3.74
N ALA A 22 -2.06 -16.36 2.88
CA ALA A 22 -0.69 -15.84 2.93
C ALA A 22 -0.37 -15.11 4.24
N GLY A 23 -1.37 -14.47 4.87
CA GLY A 23 -1.24 -13.88 6.20
C GLY A 23 -1.22 -14.92 7.34
N THR A 24 -1.73 -16.13 7.11
CA THR A 24 -1.79 -17.19 8.13
C THR A 24 -0.55 -18.09 8.15
N ARG A 25 -0.45 -18.99 9.13
CA ARG A 25 0.58 -20.06 9.20
C ARG A 25 0.20 -21.31 8.40
N ARG A 26 -0.27 -21.17 7.16
CA ARG A 26 -0.68 -22.30 6.30
C ARG A 26 0.15 -22.35 5.02
N LYS A 27 0.46 -23.56 4.52
CA LYS A 27 1.16 -23.77 3.24
C LYS A 27 0.29 -23.30 2.06
N LEU A 28 0.81 -22.39 1.23
CA LEU A 28 0.16 -21.82 0.06
C LEU A 28 1.00 -22.05 -1.21
N ILE A 29 0.35 -22.54 -2.26
CA ILE A 29 0.86 -22.55 -3.63
C ILE A 29 -0.05 -21.62 -4.43
N LEU A 30 0.50 -20.57 -5.03
CA LEU A 30 -0.27 -19.58 -5.78
C LEU A 30 0.18 -19.52 -7.24
N ILE A 31 -0.74 -19.75 -8.16
CA ILE A 31 -0.59 -19.50 -9.58
C ILE A 31 -1.32 -18.21 -9.89
N LEU A 32 -0.64 -17.23 -10.46
CA LEU A 32 -1.18 -15.91 -10.71
C LEU A 32 -0.97 -15.51 -12.17
N ASN A 33 -2.02 -15.67 -12.97
CA ASN A 33 -2.01 -15.26 -14.37
C ASN A 33 -2.09 -13.73 -14.49
N GLU A 34 -1.42 -13.20 -15.50
CA GLU A 34 -1.53 -11.77 -15.84
C GLU A 34 -2.95 -11.42 -16.28
N GLN A 35 -3.38 -10.22 -15.90
CA GLN A 35 -4.67 -9.69 -16.32
C GLN A 35 -4.65 -9.43 -17.83
N LEU A 36 -5.67 -9.91 -18.53
CA LEU A 36 -5.85 -9.63 -19.96
C LEU A 36 -6.17 -8.13 -20.17
N PRO A 37 -5.73 -7.53 -21.28
CA PRO A 37 -5.90 -6.09 -21.54
C PRO A 37 -7.37 -5.68 -21.61
N ALA A 38 -7.63 -4.39 -21.51
CA ALA A 38 -8.97 -3.83 -21.67
C ALA A 38 -9.64 -4.27 -22.98
N GLY A 39 -10.96 -4.44 -22.94
CA GLY A 39 -11.76 -5.00 -24.03
C GLY A 39 -11.72 -6.54 -24.13
N SER A 40 -10.83 -7.21 -23.40
CA SER A 40 -10.88 -8.67 -23.27
C SER A 40 -12.13 -9.14 -22.51
N LEU A 41 -12.55 -10.38 -22.78
CA LEU A 41 -13.74 -10.97 -22.17
C LEU A 41 -13.38 -11.62 -20.83
N VAL A 42 -14.08 -11.20 -19.77
CA VAL A 42 -14.08 -11.85 -18.46
C VAL A 42 -15.50 -12.35 -18.21
N LEU A 43 -15.66 -13.67 -18.06
CA LEU A 43 -16.97 -14.34 -18.00
C LEU A 43 -17.92 -13.94 -19.14
N GLY A 44 -17.37 -13.68 -20.33
CA GLY A 44 -18.14 -13.27 -21.51
C GLY A 44 -18.49 -11.78 -21.58
N GLU A 45 -18.07 -10.96 -20.61
CA GLU A 45 -18.27 -9.50 -20.62
C GLU A 45 -16.95 -8.78 -20.94
N PRO A 46 -16.96 -7.78 -21.84
CA PRO A 46 -15.77 -6.95 -22.07
C PRO A 46 -15.49 -6.08 -20.84
N ILE A 47 -14.25 -6.10 -20.35
CA ILE A 47 -13.83 -5.22 -19.26
C ILE A 47 -13.42 -3.85 -19.79
N SER A 48 -13.76 -2.79 -19.05
CA SER A 48 -13.31 -1.43 -19.35
C SER A 48 -11.84 -1.22 -19.01
N GLU A 49 -11.26 -0.10 -19.43
CA GLU A 49 -9.89 0.29 -19.05
C GLU A 49 -9.75 0.44 -17.52
N LYS A 50 -10.75 1.03 -16.87
CA LYS A 50 -10.75 1.27 -15.42
C LYS A 50 -10.91 -0.02 -14.64
N GLU A 51 -11.76 -0.92 -15.12
CA GLU A 51 -11.91 -2.25 -14.53
C GLU A 51 -10.63 -3.09 -14.72
N TYR A 52 -10.00 -3.00 -15.90
CA TYR A 52 -8.70 -3.61 -16.16
C TYR A 52 -7.64 -3.12 -15.18
N GLU A 53 -7.54 -1.81 -14.95
CA GLU A 53 -6.61 -1.21 -13.98
C GLU A 53 -6.86 -1.73 -12.56
N ASP A 54 -8.11 -1.71 -12.08
CA ASP A 54 -8.49 -2.18 -10.74
C ASP A 54 -8.14 -3.69 -10.55
N LEU A 55 -8.41 -4.53 -11.56
CA LEU A 55 -8.11 -5.97 -11.52
C LEU A 55 -6.61 -6.26 -11.62
N ARG A 56 -5.88 -5.50 -12.44
CA ARG A 56 -4.42 -5.58 -12.57
C ARG A 56 -3.75 -5.16 -11.27
N GLN A 57 -4.21 -4.07 -10.66
CA GLN A 57 -3.75 -3.59 -9.36
C GLN A 57 -4.00 -4.65 -8.27
N GLY A 58 -5.21 -5.23 -8.21
CA GLY A 58 -5.52 -6.30 -7.26
C GLY A 58 -4.56 -7.50 -7.36
N ARG A 59 -4.29 -7.99 -8.57
CA ARG A 59 -3.33 -9.09 -8.80
C ARG A 59 -1.92 -8.72 -8.36
N ASN A 60 -1.50 -7.50 -8.65
CA ASN A 60 -0.21 -6.99 -8.26
C ASN A 60 -0.06 -6.90 -6.72
N TYR A 61 -1.08 -6.41 -6.02
CA TYR A 61 -1.12 -6.38 -4.56
C TYR A 61 -1.09 -7.78 -3.97
N LEU A 62 -1.85 -8.72 -4.54
CA LEU A 62 -1.80 -10.13 -4.11
C LEU A 62 -0.38 -10.70 -4.27
N ARG A 63 0.27 -10.43 -5.41
CA ARG A 63 1.66 -10.86 -5.63
C ARG A 63 2.58 -10.30 -4.55
N ASP A 64 2.51 -9.00 -4.30
CA ASP A 64 3.32 -8.34 -3.27
C ASP A 64 3.07 -8.99 -1.90
N LEU A 65 1.81 -9.12 -1.48
CA LEU A 65 1.44 -9.70 -0.18
C LEU A 65 1.96 -11.13 0.02
N VAL A 66 1.99 -11.93 -1.05
CA VAL A 66 2.43 -13.33 -1.01
C VAL A 66 3.95 -13.43 -1.04
N GLU A 67 4.61 -12.70 -1.95
CA GLU A 67 6.07 -12.67 -2.07
C GLU A 67 6.74 -12.09 -0.83
N MET A 68 6.11 -11.11 -0.16
CA MET A 68 6.58 -10.55 1.10
C MET A 68 6.59 -11.55 2.26
N ARG A 69 5.84 -12.65 2.14
CA ARG A 69 5.87 -13.77 3.09
C ARG A 69 6.87 -14.86 2.67
N GLY A 70 7.65 -14.61 1.62
CA GLY A 70 8.60 -15.56 1.03
C GLY A 70 7.92 -16.65 0.20
N ILE A 71 6.60 -16.57 -0.02
CA ILE A 71 5.85 -17.61 -0.71
C ILE A 71 6.01 -17.42 -2.23
N PRO A 72 6.43 -18.45 -2.98
CA PRO A 72 6.62 -18.32 -4.43
C PRO A 72 5.28 -18.19 -5.16
N VAL A 73 5.27 -17.30 -6.16
CA VAL A 73 4.15 -17.11 -7.10
C VAL A 73 4.53 -17.68 -8.46
N PHE A 74 3.70 -18.58 -8.97
CA PHE A 74 3.94 -19.31 -10.20
C PHE A 74 3.14 -18.72 -11.36
N GLN A 75 3.69 -18.82 -12.57
CA GLN A 75 3.00 -18.42 -13.81
C GLN A 75 2.27 -19.61 -14.46
N GLY A 76 2.75 -20.83 -14.22
CA GLY A 76 2.23 -22.05 -14.83
C GLY A 76 1.84 -23.10 -13.80
N ILE A 77 0.80 -23.86 -14.13
CA ILE A 77 0.32 -24.98 -13.30
C ILE A 77 1.38 -26.08 -13.20
N SER A 78 2.15 -26.34 -14.27
CA SER A 78 3.17 -27.39 -14.29
C SER A 78 4.23 -27.19 -13.20
N ASP A 79 4.84 -26.00 -13.16
CA ASP A 79 5.87 -25.66 -12.18
C ASP A 79 5.32 -25.71 -10.74
N ALA A 80 4.09 -25.22 -10.56
CA ALA A 80 3.42 -25.24 -9.27
C ALA A 80 3.12 -26.68 -8.79
N LEU A 81 2.75 -27.59 -9.69
CA LEU A 81 2.51 -29.00 -9.38
C LEU A 81 3.80 -29.73 -9.03
N GLU A 82 4.91 -29.42 -9.69
CA GLU A 82 6.22 -29.98 -9.35
C GLU A 82 6.61 -29.61 -7.92
N VAL A 83 6.52 -28.33 -7.56
CA VAL A 83 6.79 -27.85 -6.20
C VAL A 83 5.80 -28.46 -5.21
N THR A 84 4.52 -28.57 -5.56
CA THR A 84 3.51 -29.21 -4.70
C THR A 84 3.85 -30.67 -4.40
N ASN A 85 4.29 -31.43 -5.40
CA ASN A 85 4.69 -32.83 -5.22
C ASN A 85 5.88 -32.96 -4.25
N ARG A 86 6.85 -32.04 -4.35
CA ARG A 86 7.99 -31.99 -3.43
C ARG A 86 7.58 -31.59 -2.02
N CYS A 87 6.75 -30.55 -1.86
CA CYS A 87 6.17 -30.17 -0.57
C CYS A 87 5.48 -31.34 0.13
N LEU A 88 4.74 -32.18 -0.61
CA LEU A 88 4.00 -33.32 -0.06
C LEU A 88 4.91 -34.51 0.28
N LYS A 89 5.93 -34.78 -0.54
CA LYS A 89 6.85 -35.92 -0.32
C LYS A 89 7.86 -35.65 0.78
N GLU A 90 8.38 -34.43 0.85
CA GLU A 90 9.49 -34.04 1.73
C GLU A 90 9.01 -33.26 2.96
N ASP A 91 7.68 -33.05 3.10
CA ASP A 91 7.04 -32.18 4.10
C ASP A 91 7.60 -30.74 4.18
N LEU A 92 8.18 -30.26 3.08
CA LEU A 92 8.73 -28.92 3.00
C LEU A 92 7.64 -27.85 2.89
N TRP A 93 7.99 -26.62 3.26
CA TRP A 93 7.19 -25.46 2.88
C TRP A 93 7.54 -25.01 1.46
N PRO A 94 6.57 -24.44 0.71
CA PRO A 94 6.82 -23.91 -0.63
C PRO A 94 8.00 -22.94 -0.70
N GLN A 95 8.17 -22.08 0.31
CA GLN A 95 9.27 -21.12 0.39
C GLN A 95 10.67 -21.76 0.56
N ASP A 96 10.75 -22.98 1.09
CA ASP A 96 12.03 -23.65 1.39
C ASP A 96 12.59 -24.41 0.18
N ILE A 97 11.80 -24.52 -0.90
CA ILE A 97 12.16 -25.33 -2.05
C ILE A 97 13.11 -24.53 -2.96
N SER A 98 14.38 -24.89 -2.90
CA SER A 98 15.51 -24.19 -3.55
C SER A 98 15.57 -24.25 -5.10
N CYS A 99 14.49 -24.64 -5.81
CA CYS A 99 14.48 -24.64 -7.28
C CYS A 99 14.16 -23.27 -7.91
N HIS A 100 13.84 -22.25 -7.11
CA HIS A 100 13.59 -20.89 -7.58
C HIS A 100 14.89 -20.08 -7.78
N LYS A 101 15.81 -20.54 -8.65
CA LYS A 101 17.04 -19.80 -8.98
C LYS A 101 16.81 -18.54 -9.85
N ASN A 102 15.59 -18.33 -10.35
CA ASN A 102 15.21 -17.15 -11.16
C ASN A 102 14.18 -16.23 -10.47
N LEU A 103 13.71 -16.58 -9.28
CA LEU A 103 13.08 -15.60 -8.40
C LEU A 103 14.21 -15.14 -7.49
N VAL A 104 14.35 -13.83 -7.31
CA VAL A 104 15.20 -13.31 -6.25
C VAL A 104 14.71 -13.99 -4.97
N GLN A 105 15.45 -14.99 -4.48
CA GLN A 105 15.35 -15.39 -3.08
C GLN A 105 15.64 -14.10 -2.33
N VAL A 106 14.58 -13.43 -1.90
CA VAL A 106 14.65 -12.65 -0.69
C VAL A 106 14.56 -13.74 0.35
N PRO A 107 15.67 -14.10 1.02
CA PRO A 107 15.61 -14.98 2.17
C PRO A 107 14.65 -14.34 3.18
N HIS A 108 14.49 -14.91 4.36
CA HIS A 108 14.13 -14.09 5.52
C HIS A 108 15.21 -13.01 5.83
N LEU A 109 15.78 -12.33 4.82
CA LEU A 109 16.25 -10.97 5.00
C LEU A 109 14.99 -10.18 5.28
N PRO A 110 14.83 -9.61 6.48
CA PRO A 110 13.70 -8.74 6.70
C PRO A 110 13.70 -7.72 5.55
N LEU A 111 12.54 -7.34 5.03
CA LEU A 111 12.47 -6.08 4.30
C LEU A 111 13.02 -4.94 5.17
N GLY A 112 13.08 -5.16 6.48
CA GLY A 112 13.97 -4.53 7.44
C GLY A 112 15.44 -4.44 7.03
N ASP A 113 16.13 -5.37 6.37
CA ASP A 113 17.54 -5.19 5.92
C ASP A 113 17.66 -4.32 4.68
N LYS A 114 16.65 -4.31 3.80
CA LYS A 114 16.60 -3.39 2.65
C LYS A 114 16.18 -2.01 3.12
N TYR A 115 15.21 -1.92 4.02
CA TYR A 115 14.77 -0.71 4.67
C TYR A 115 15.83 -0.19 5.63
N LEU A 116 16.54 -1.04 6.38
CA LEU A 116 17.73 -0.75 7.20
C LEU A 116 18.84 -0.31 6.28
N LYS A 117 19.13 -0.97 5.15
CA LYS A 117 20.12 -0.41 4.22
C LYS A 117 19.72 0.95 3.65
N VAL A 118 18.44 1.16 3.37
CA VAL A 118 17.91 2.46 2.90
C VAL A 118 17.94 3.48 4.04
N GLN A 119 17.65 3.07 5.27
CA GLN A 119 17.63 3.86 6.50
C GLN A 119 19.04 4.18 6.97
N GLU A 120 19.93 3.20 7.11
CA GLU A 120 21.38 3.32 7.31
C GLU A 120 22.00 4.21 6.23
N ALA A 121 21.65 4.04 4.95
CA ALA A 121 22.14 4.95 3.92
C ALA A 121 21.61 6.36 4.17
N PHE A 122 20.32 6.54 4.42
CA PHE A 122 19.78 7.86 4.74
C PHE A 122 20.45 8.48 5.98
N GLU A 123 20.49 7.77 7.10
CA GLU A 123 21.11 8.16 8.37
C GLU A 123 22.61 8.43 8.21
N SER A 124 23.33 7.70 7.36
CA SER A 124 24.75 7.94 7.06
C SER A 124 24.99 9.23 6.28
N PHE A 125 23.97 9.73 5.58
CA PHE A 125 24.00 10.90 4.71
C PHE A 125 23.13 12.05 5.25
N CYS A 126 22.52 11.86 6.42
CA CYS A 126 21.61 12.79 7.05
C CYS A 126 22.37 13.71 8.02
N SER A 127 22.03 14.99 8.02
CA SER A 127 22.51 15.94 9.02
C SER A 127 21.81 15.75 10.37
N ASP A 128 22.36 16.33 11.45
CA ASP A 128 21.83 16.23 12.83
C ASP A 128 20.38 16.73 12.99
N ASP A 129 19.83 17.40 11.98
CA ASP A 129 18.44 17.88 11.91
C ASP A 129 17.45 16.82 11.39
N GLY A 130 17.92 15.60 11.09
CA GLY A 130 17.09 14.52 10.58
C GLY A 130 16.71 14.67 9.10
N LYS A 131 17.43 15.53 8.35
CA LYS A 131 17.24 15.70 6.90
C LYS A 131 18.53 15.47 6.13
N MET A 132 18.40 14.96 4.91
CA MET A 132 19.50 14.70 3.97
C MET A 132 19.54 15.78 2.89
N HIS A 133 20.71 16.34 2.60
CA HIS A 133 20.79 17.42 1.61
C HIS A 133 20.89 16.89 0.17
N SER A 134 20.57 17.73 -0.81
CA SER A 134 20.56 17.41 -2.25
C SER A 134 21.87 16.77 -2.76
N ARG A 135 23.02 17.21 -2.24
CA ARG A 135 24.34 16.65 -2.58
C ARG A 135 24.48 15.21 -2.07
N ASP A 136 24.04 14.97 -0.85
CA ASP A 136 24.11 13.69 -0.17
C ASP A 136 23.07 12.70 -0.71
N LEU A 137 21.90 13.20 -1.15
CA LEU A 137 20.90 12.40 -1.87
C LEU A 137 21.50 11.70 -3.09
N LYS A 138 22.27 12.42 -3.92
CA LYS A 138 22.92 11.83 -5.10
C LYS A 138 23.85 10.69 -4.70
N MET A 139 24.61 10.88 -3.63
CA MET A 139 25.55 9.88 -3.13
C MET A 139 24.82 8.67 -2.53
N ALA A 140 23.87 8.90 -1.63
CA ALA A 140 23.05 7.87 -0.99
C ALA A 140 22.31 7.02 -2.04
N PHE A 141 21.75 7.67 -3.05
CA PHE A 141 21.08 7.01 -4.16
C PHE A 141 22.04 6.16 -5.00
N LYS A 142 23.23 6.69 -5.32
CA LYS A 142 24.26 5.98 -6.08
C LYS A 142 24.80 4.77 -5.32
N VAL A 143 24.96 4.88 -4.00
CA VAL A 143 25.39 3.76 -3.12
C VAL A 143 24.34 2.65 -3.12
N LEU A 144 23.04 2.98 -3.06
CA LEU A 144 21.97 1.99 -2.98
C LEU A 144 21.56 1.36 -4.31
N THR A 145 21.72 2.09 -5.42
CA THR A 145 21.22 1.67 -6.74
C THR A 145 22.33 1.36 -7.75
N GLY A 146 23.57 1.81 -7.48
CA GLY A 146 24.70 1.73 -8.41
C GLY A 146 24.58 2.66 -9.62
N LYS A 147 23.61 3.60 -9.63
CA LYS A 147 23.31 4.49 -10.76
C LYS A 147 23.28 5.95 -10.31
N ASP A 148 23.58 6.87 -11.23
CA ASP A 148 23.47 8.30 -10.96
C ASP A 148 22.01 8.76 -11.04
N LEU A 149 21.61 9.61 -10.09
CA LEU A 149 20.29 10.23 -10.07
C LEU A 149 20.21 11.29 -11.20
N PRO A 150 19.19 11.26 -12.07
CA PRO A 150 19.03 12.25 -13.14
C PRO A 150 18.95 13.69 -12.60
N GLN A 151 19.59 14.63 -13.29
CA GLN A 151 19.65 16.03 -12.88
C GLN A 151 18.27 16.71 -12.91
N GLU A 152 17.39 16.30 -13.82
CA GLU A 152 16.02 16.80 -13.94
C GLU A 152 15.19 16.55 -12.66
N CYS A 153 15.46 15.47 -11.92
CA CYS A 153 14.77 15.18 -10.66
C CYS A 153 15.09 16.21 -9.57
N LEU A 154 16.27 16.82 -9.59
CA LEU A 154 16.73 17.77 -8.58
C LEU A 154 16.22 19.18 -8.85
N GLU A 155 16.10 19.55 -10.12
CA GLU A 155 15.59 20.87 -10.51
C GLU A 155 14.13 21.06 -10.07
N VAL A 156 13.34 19.99 -10.02
CA VAL A 156 11.94 20.07 -9.59
C VAL A 156 11.77 19.99 -8.07
N LEU A 157 12.70 19.35 -7.37
CA LEU A 157 12.78 19.49 -5.90
C LEU A 157 13.05 20.95 -5.51
N LYS A 158 13.83 21.70 -6.32
CA LYS A 158 14.10 23.13 -6.10
C LYS A 158 12.86 24.00 -6.35
N HIS A 159 12.09 23.68 -7.39
CA HIS A 159 10.95 24.50 -7.81
C HIS A 159 9.74 24.43 -6.85
N ASN A 160 9.56 23.30 -6.14
CA ASN A 160 8.40 23.08 -5.27
C ASN A 160 8.54 23.63 -3.84
N GLN A 161 9.67 24.28 -3.48
CA GLN A 161 9.89 24.86 -2.15
C GLN A 161 9.77 26.39 -2.08
N GLN A 162 9.46 27.08 -3.18
CA GLN A 162 9.28 28.53 -3.17
C GLN A 162 7.86 28.91 -2.73
N PRO A 163 7.69 29.69 -1.64
CA PRO A 163 6.40 30.31 -1.32
C PRO A 163 6.08 31.41 -2.34
N ALA A 164 4.80 31.61 -2.65
CA ALA A 164 4.36 32.73 -3.47
C ALA A 164 4.52 34.07 -2.72
N VAL A 165 5.57 34.84 -3.07
CA VAL A 165 5.78 36.30 -2.88
C VAL A 165 5.93 36.75 -1.41
N THR A 166 7.04 37.34 -0.92
CA THR A 166 7.71 38.59 -1.32
C THR A 166 9.03 38.75 -0.55
N GLU A 167 9.91 39.59 -1.09
CA GLU A 167 11.06 40.29 -0.47
C GLU A 167 12.46 39.66 -0.58
N SER A 168 13.31 40.46 -1.21
CA SER A 168 14.73 40.34 -1.46
C SER A 168 15.55 40.32 -0.18
N VAL A 169 16.24 39.21 0.10
CA VAL A 169 17.46 39.21 0.91
C VAL A 169 18.43 38.19 0.34
N ALA A 170 19.68 38.64 0.24
CA ALA A 170 20.96 38.03 -0.07
C ALA A 170 21.07 36.57 -0.56
N ASP A 171 21.94 36.46 -1.56
CA ASP A 171 22.61 35.31 -2.18
C ASP A 171 23.26 34.35 -1.16
N GLU A 172 22.45 33.61 -0.40
CA GLU A 172 22.89 32.47 0.42
C GLU A 172 22.64 31.15 -0.32
N ASP A 173 23.74 30.50 -0.70
CA ASP A 173 23.93 29.14 -1.24
C ASP A 173 22.64 28.30 -1.42
N MET A 174 21.89 28.59 -2.50
CA MET A 174 20.61 27.97 -2.91
C MET A 174 20.73 26.51 -3.41
N ASP A 175 21.69 25.74 -2.89
CA ASP A 175 22.05 24.40 -3.39
C ASP A 175 21.74 23.24 -2.45
N ASP A 176 21.34 23.49 -1.21
CA ASP A 176 21.11 22.45 -0.20
C ASP A 176 19.63 22.32 0.17
N ILE A 177 18.90 21.58 -0.66
CA ILE A 177 17.51 21.21 -0.39
C ILE A 177 17.50 20.09 0.66
N PRO A 178 16.79 20.25 1.80
CA PRO A 178 16.67 19.21 2.79
C PRO A 178 15.58 18.21 2.39
N ILE A 179 15.93 16.92 2.46
CA ILE A 179 15.14 15.79 1.98
C ILE A 179 14.88 14.85 3.15
N THR A 180 13.62 14.53 3.40
CA THR A 180 13.24 13.62 4.48
C THR A 180 13.43 12.16 4.08
N PHE A 181 13.45 11.27 5.07
CA PHE A 181 13.60 9.84 4.83
C PHE A 181 12.50 9.28 3.92
N ASP A 182 11.27 9.76 4.08
CA ASP A 182 10.13 9.38 3.25
C ASP A 182 10.36 9.79 1.78
N GLN A 183 10.81 11.02 1.55
CA GLN A 183 11.12 11.52 0.21
C GLN A 183 12.24 10.70 -0.45
N PHE A 184 13.24 10.29 0.32
CA PHE A 184 14.31 9.42 -0.17
C PHE A 184 13.83 8.01 -0.52
N CYS A 185 13.02 7.39 0.33
CA CYS A 185 12.46 6.06 0.09
C CYS A 185 11.64 6.01 -1.20
N LEU A 186 10.89 7.07 -1.49
CA LEU A 186 10.09 7.20 -2.70
C LEU A 186 10.93 7.32 -3.96
N ILE A 187 11.97 8.17 -3.93
CA ILE A 187 12.92 8.30 -5.03
C ILE A 187 13.55 6.93 -5.36
N LEU A 188 13.89 6.15 -4.33
CA LEU A 188 14.50 4.82 -4.49
C LEU A 188 13.53 3.74 -4.99
N SER A 189 12.30 3.70 -4.47
CA SER A 189 11.31 2.70 -4.89
C SER A 189 10.94 2.90 -6.36
N GLU A 190 10.72 4.15 -6.77
CA GLU A 190 10.31 4.50 -8.13
C GLU A 190 11.40 4.18 -9.16
N PHE A 191 12.68 4.40 -8.85
CA PHE A 191 13.78 4.14 -9.80
C PHE A 191 14.11 2.66 -10.00
N LYS A 192 13.89 1.81 -8.98
CA LYS A 192 14.11 0.36 -9.11
C LYS A 192 13.14 -0.32 -10.08
N HIS A 193 12.01 0.32 -10.37
CA HIS A 193 10.96 -0.26 -11.22
C HIS A 193 11.06 0.10 -12.71
N GLN A 194 12.10 0.81 -13.18
CA GLN A 194 12.26 1.11 -14.61
C GLN A 194 13.44 0.42 -15.31
N THR A 195 13.09 -0.33 -16.36
CA THR A 195 13.97 -0.60 -17.51
C THR A 195 13.35 -0.26 -18.88
N LYS A 196 12.11 0.25 -19.00
CA LYS A 196 11.52 0.56 -20.34
C LYS A 196 10.49 1.71 -20.31
N ASN A 197 10.80 2.78 -21.05
CA ASN A 197 9.96 3.91 -21.54
C ASN A 197 10.08 5.28 -20.84
N GLY A 198 10.24 6.33 -21.67
CA GLY A 198 10.68 7.70 -21.31
C GLY A 198 9.59 8.77 -21.19
N SER A 199 8.31 8.42 -21.01
CA SER A 199 7.22 9.40 -20.72
C SER A 199 7.09 9.72 -19.22
N TRP A 200 8.15 9.45 -18.45
CA TRP A 200 8.11 9.23 -16.99
C TRP A 200 8.15 10.51 -16.14
N LEU A 201 8.88 11.54 -16.58
CA LEU A 201 9.15 12.70 -15.73
C LEU A 201 7.90 13.52 -15.44
N SER A 202 7.07 13.85 -16.43
CA SER A 202 5.88 14.68 -16.21
C SER A 202 4.85 14.06 -15.23
N GLU A 203 4.68 12.74 -15.26
CA GLU A 203 3.75 12.00 -14.39
C GLU A 203 4.30 11.81 -12.97
N PHE A 204 5.61 11.54 -12.86
CA PHE A 204 6.36 11.55 -11.60
C PHE A 204 6.23 12.92 -10.89
N LEU A 205 6.38 14.01 -11.65
CA LEU A 205 6.38 15.37 -11.12
C LEU A 205 5.00 15.84 -10.64
N ALA A 206 3.93 15.55 -11.38
CA ALA A 206 2.56 15.87 -10.97
C ALA A 206 2.13 15.18 -9.66
N SER A 207 2.77 14.06 -9.37
CA SER A 207 2.47 13.20 -8.24
C SER A 207 3.25 13.57 -6.99
N PHE A 208 4.51 13.94 -7.17
CA PHE A 208 5.34 14.51 -6.12
C PHE A 208 4.76 15.85 -5.61
N GLN A 209 4.15 16.64 -6.51
CA GLN A 209 3.48 17.89 -6.15
C GLN A 209 2.27 17.68 -5.24
N ARG A 210 1.45 16.64 -5.47
CA ARG A 210 0.30 16.29 -4.60
C ARG A 210 0.73 15.79 -3.22
N LEU A 211 1.87 15.10 -3.16
CA LEU A 211 2.45 14.59 -1.92
C LEU A 211 2.90 15.73 -0.97
N TYR A 212 3.52 16.77 -1.53
CA TYR A 212 4.03 17.90 -0.76
C TYR A 212 2.90 18.65 -0.04
N THR A 213 1.74 18.79 -0.69
CA THR A 213 0.54 19.41 -0.11
C THR A 213 -0.05 18.56 1.02
N GLN A 214 -0.09 17.24 0.89
CA GLN A 214 -0.65 16.33 1.92
C GLN A 214 0.23 16.17 3.17
N LEU A 215 1.55 16.26 3.01
CA LEU A 215 2.49 16.21 4.15
C LEU A 215 2.45 17.48 5.01
N TYR A 216 2.19 18.64 4.40
CA TYR A 216 2.02 19.90 5.14
C TYR A 216 0.77 19.88 6.03
N ASP A 217 -0.35 19.32 5.55
CA ASP A 217 -1.59 19.21 6.34
C ASP A 217 -1.47 18.21 7.52
N ARG A 218 -0.58 17.22 7.43
CA ARG A 218 -0.29 16.28 8.53
C ARG A 218 0.43 16.92 9.73
N ILE A 219 1.11 18.05 9.53
CA ILE A 219 1.89 18.74 10.57
C ILE A 219 1.02 19.71 11.38
N VAL A 220 -0.19 20.06 10.92
CA VAL A 220 -1.08 21.01 11.61
C VAL A 220 -2.06 20.29 12.53
N VAL A 221 -1.53 19.73 13.62
CA VAL A 221 -2.24 19.72 14.91
C VAL A 221 -1.45 20.63 15.85
N PRO A 222 -2.04 21.73 16.37
CA PRO A 222 -1.34 22.58 17.32
C PRO A 222 -0.97 21.74 18.54
N ARG A 223 0.32 21.69 18.85
CA ARG A 223 0.95 21.04 20.02
C ARG A 223 0.48 21.61 21.37
N SER A 224 -0.54 22.47 21.38
CA SER A 224 -0.95 23.30 22.51
C SER A 224 -2.12 22.74 23.33
N ALA A 225 -2.63 21.54 23.03
CA ALA A 225 -3.80 20.97 23.72
C ALA A 225 -3.50 19.87 24.76
N LEU A 226 -2.25 19.43 24.92
CA LEU A 226 -1.88 18.41 25.91
C LEU A 226 -0.97 19.02 26.99
N SER A 227 -1.59 19.78 27.90
CA SER A 227 -1.01 20.07 29.21
C SER A 227 -1.46 18.99 30.18
N GLY A 228 -0.60 18.00 30.42
CA GLY A 228 -0.79 16.96 31.43
C GLY A 228 0.38 15.99 31.39
N GLY A 229 1.41 16.24 32.19
CA GLY A 229 2.73 15.62 32.05
C GLY A 229 2.76 14.12 32.33
N VAL A 230 3.32 13.38 31.38
CA VAL A 230 4.25 12.25 31.59
C VAL A 230 5.25 12.32 30.43
N THR A 231 6.55 12.25 30.73
CA THR A 231 7.63 12.23 29.72
C THR A 231 7.61 10.90 28.96
N GLU A 232 6.82 10.82 27.89
CA GLU A 232 6.94 9.75 26.89
C GLU A 232 7.97 10.15 25.82
N ALA A 233 8.81 9.20 25.43
CA ALA A 233 9.79 9.36 24.37
C ALA A 233 9.11 9.84 23.07
N PRO A 234 9.78 10.61 22.20
CA PRO A 234 9.20 11.07 20.94
C PRO A 234 8.70 9.86 20.14
N VAL A 235 7.40 9.80 19.92
CA VAL A 235 6.79 8.74 19.13
C VAL A 235 7.33 8.85 17.70
N PRO A 236 7.75 7.74 17.04
CA PRO A 236 8.36 7.82 15.71
C PRO A 236 7.43 8.51 14.71
N ALA A 237 8.00 9.26 13.76
CA ALA A 237 7.25 10.08 12.79
C ALA A 237 6.18 9.30 11.97
N TYR A 238 6.33 7.98 11.89
CA TYR A 238 5.46 7.07 11.14
C TYR A 238 4.35 6.42 11.99
N TRP A 239 4.44 6.43 13.32
CA TRP A 239 3.47 5.76 14.19
C TRP A 239 2.14 6.52 14.27
N SER A 240 1.04 5.76 14.39
CA SER A 240 -0.28 6.34 14.61
C SER A 240 -1.18 5.43 15.45
N HIS A 241 -2.18 6.00 16.11
CA HIS A 241 -3.17 5.18 16.81
C HIS A 241 -4.03 4.40 15.81
N VAL A 242 -4.47 5.05 14.72
CA VAL A 242 -5.34 4.43 13.71
C VAL A 242 -4.80 4.64 12.29
N TYR A 243 -4.63 3.55 11.54
CA TYR A 243 -4.46 3.59 10.08
C TYR A 243 -5.83 3.60 9.39
N LEU A 244 -6.07 4.59 8.52
CA LEU A 244 -7.32 4.80 7.79
C LEU A 244 -7.24 4.22 6.36
N GLY A 245 -7.15 2.91 6.26
CA GLY A 245 -7.16 2.16 5.00
C GLY A 245 -8.54 2.05 4.35
N GLY A 246 -8.59 1.47 3.15
CA GLY A 246 -9.83 1.29 2.38
C GLY A 246 -9.98 2.32 1.25
N SER A 247 -11.18 2.44 0.69
CA SER A 247 -11.50 3.20 -0.52
C SER A 247 -10.74 4.53 -0.62
N THR A 248 -9.88 4.66 -1.63
CA THR A 248 -9.05 5.84 -1.88
C THR A 248 -9.69 6.81 -2.87
N LYS A 249 -10.40 6.29 -3.88
CA LYS A 249 -11.11 7.07 -4.92
C LYS A 249 -12.26 7.92 -4.35
N ASP A 250 -13.03 7.36 -3.42
CA ASP A 250 -14.03 8.07 -2.62
C ASP A 250 -13.54 8.15 -1.17
N SER A 251 -12.73 9.17 -0.90
CA SER A 251 -12.04 9.37 0.38
C SER A 251 -12.69 10.40 1.28
N SER A 252 -13.84 10.98 0.88
CA SER A 252 -14.63 11.96 1.64
C SER A 252 -14.89 11.52 3.08
N TRP A 253 -15.17 10.22 3.28
CA TRP A 253 -15.39 9.62 4.59
C TRP A 253 -14.22 9.81 5.58
N ARG A 254 -12.98 9.96 5.10
CA ARG A 254 -11.83 10.24 5.96
C ARG A 254 -11.94 11.63 6.56
N ASP A 255 -12.15 12.63 5.72
CA ASP A 255 -12.16 14.04 6.11
C ASP A 255 -13.46 14.41 6.83
N ASP A 256 -14.59 13.88 6.37
CA ASP A 256 -15.92 14.25 6.87
C ASP A 256 -16.32 13.50 8.14
N ILE A 257 -15.82 12.26 8.33
CA ILE A 257 -16.27 11.36 9.41
C ILE A 257 -15.10 10.91 10.27
N ALA A 258 -14.12 10.21 9.68
CA ALA A 258 -13.12 9.48 10.47
C ALA A 258 -12.18 10.42 11.24
N ILE A 259 -11.56 11.37 10.55
CA ILE A 259 -10.60 12.31 11.12
C ILE A 259 -11.25 13.19 12.22
N PRO A 260 -12.45 13.78 12.01
CA PRO A 260 -13.13 14.52 13.07
C PRO A 260 -13.40 13.68 14.33
N ILE A 261 -13.87 12.44 14.17
CA ILE A 261 -14.14 11.55 15.32
C ILE A 261 -12.83 11.21 16.06
N LEU A 262 -11.75 10.88 15.34
CA LEU A 262 -10.47 10.56 15.97
C LEU A 262 -9.85 11.77 16.68
N LYS A 263 -9.90 12.96 16.06
CA LYS A 263 -9.45 14.21 16.68
C LYS A 263 -10.22 14.51 17.97
N LYS A 264 -11.54 14.28 18.00
CA LYS A 264 -12.37 14.45 19.20
C LYS A 264 -11.94 13.53 20.35
N HIS A 265 -11.38 12.36 20.06
CA HIS A 265 -10.86 11.41 21.05
C HIS A 265 -9.36 11.60 21.34
N GLY A 266 -8.71 12.61 20.75
CA GLY A 266 -7.27 12.86 20.95
C GLY A 266 -6.35 11.85 20.26
N LEU A 267 -6.85 11.11 19.26
CA LEU A 267 -6.10 10.04 18.58
C LEU A 267 -5.41 10.55 17.31
N THR A 268 -4.16 10.12 17.10
CA THR A 268 -3.41 10.34 15.85
C THR A 268 -3.81 9.33 14.79
N HIS A 269 -3.69 9.71 13.52
CA HIS A 269 -4.07 8.84 12.41
C HIS A 269 -3.05 8.88 11.28
N SER A 270 -3.01 7.80 10.50
CA SER A 270 -2.32 7.72 9.22
C SER A 270 -3.32 7.34 8.12
N VAL A 271 -2.96 7.62 6.88
CA VAL A 271 -3.75 7.39 5.66
C VAL A 271 -2.86 6.73 4.61
N PRO A 272 -3.43 5.97 3.65
CA PRO A 272 -2.70 5.37 2.55
C PRO A 272 -1.87 6.38 1.77
N PHE A 273 -0.72 5.92 1.28
CA PHE A 273 0.13 6.69 0.40
C PHE A 273 -0.49 6.76 -1.00
N HIS A 274 -0.64 7.95 -1.58
CA HIS A 274 -1.18 8.12 -2.93
C HIS A 274 -0.03 8.28 -3.95
N SER A 275 0.42 7.18 -4.55
CA SER A 275 1.30 7.21 -5.72
C SER A 275 0.46 7.11 -7.02
N PRO A 276 0.82 7.82 -8.11
CA PRO A 276 0.29 7.55 -9.45
C PRO A 276 0.56 6.10 -9.88
N TRP A 277 1.54 5.45 -9.24
CA TRP A 277 1.92 4.06 -9.44
C TRP A 277 1.32 3.13 -8.39
N ASN A 278 0.16 3.48 -7.81
CA ASN A 278 -0.62 2.64 -6.89
C ASN A 278 -0.95 1.24 -7.44
N ALA A 279 -0.50 0.88 -8.64
CA ALA A 279 -0.47 -0.48 -9.16
C ALA A 279 0.21 -1.52 -8.26
N ARG A 280 1.06 -1.14 -7.28
CA ARG A 280 1.77 -2.04 -6.35
C ARG A 280 1.70 -1.55 -4.90
N LEU A 281 1.82 -2.49 -3.95
CA LEU A 281 1.88 -2.18 -2.52
C LEU A 281 3.32 -1.82 -2.15
N SER A 282 3.56 -0.56 -1.75
CA SER A 282 4.92 -0.08 -1.50
C SER A 282 5.44 -0.51 -0.13
N PRO A 283 6.77 -0.68 0.03
CA PRO A 283 7.37 -0.93 1.35
C PRO A 283 7.08 0.16 2.37
N LEU A 284 6.98 1.43 1.93
CA LEU A 284 6.66 2.56 2.81
C LEU A 284 5.22 2.47 3.32
N GLU A 285 4.26 2.19 2.42
CA GLU A 285 2.87 1.99 2.80
C GLU A 285 2.74 0.82 3.80
N MET A 286 3.44 -0.28 3.56
CA MET A 286 3.49 -1.39 4.50
C MET A 286 4.07 -0.98 5.85
N HIS A 287 5.14 -0.19 5.88
CA HIS A 287 5.72 0.31 7.12
C HIS A 287 4.71 1.16 7.90
N ILE A 288 4.00 2.06 7.22
CA ILE A 288 2.93 2.88 7.82
C ILE A 288 1.84 1.98 8.41
N ILE A 289 1.35 1.00 7.64
CA ILE A 289 0.33 0.06 8.13
C ILE A 289 0.82 -0.68 9.38
N ASN A 290 2.04 -1.24 9.35
CA ASN A 290 2.61 -2.00 10.47
C ASN A 290 2.90 -1.17 11.71
N SER A 291 3.06 0.15 11.55
CA SER A 291 3.33 1.07 12.66
C SER A 291 2.08 1.55 13.39
N ALA A 292 0.88 1.26 12.86
CA ALA A 292 -0.37 1.67 13.49
C ALA A 292 -0.86 0.66 14.55
N GLN A 293 -1.45 1.17 15.63
CA GLN A 293 -2.00 0.33 16.71
C GLN A 293 -3.30 -0.39 16.26
N VAL A 294 -4.18 0.32 15.55
CA VAL A 294 -5.46 -0.20 15.02
C VAL A 294 -5.51 0.05 13.52
N LEU A 295 -5.93 -0.96 12.75
CA LEU A 295 -6.09 -0.87 11.30
C LEU A 295 -7.58 -0.78 10.97
N LEU A 296 -8.05 0.40 10.59
CA LEU A 296 -9.41 0.60 10.09
C LEU A 296 -9.41 0.53 8.55
N PHE A 297 -10.16 -0.40 7.97
CA PHE A 297 -10.40 -0.42 6.53
C PHE A 297 -11.87 -0.16 6.21
N VAL A 298 -12.14 0.89 5.44
CA VAL A 298 -13.48 1.23 4.96
C VAL A 298 -13.62 0.90 3.48
N ILE A 299 -14.40 -0.12 3.16
CA ILE A 299 -14.72 -0.56 1.80
C ILE A 299 -16.08 0.03 1.42
N THR A 300 -16.06 1.13 0.68
CA THR A 300 -17.28 1.85 0.29
C THR A 300 -18.05 1.16 -0.83
N LYS A 301 -19.30 1.58 -1.01
CA LYS A 301 -20.17 1.15 -2.12
C LYS A 301 -19.94 1.90 -3.44
N SER A 302 -19.00 2.85 -3.46
CA SER A 302 -18.72 3.77 -4.57
C SER A 302 -17.46 3.40 -5.38
N ALA A 303 -16.73 2.36 -4.97
CA ALA A 303 -15.51 1.90 -5.64
C ALA A 303 -15.42 0.36 -5.67
N ARG A 304 -14.66 -0.22 -6.60
CA ARG A 304 -14.52 -1.69 -6.71
C ARG A 304 -13.69 -2.27 -5.55
N CYS A 305 -12.66 -1.55 -5.11
CA CYS A 305 -11.83 -1.79 -3.92
C CYS A 305 -11.08 -3.14 -3.89
N VAL A 306 -10.68 -3.67 -5.04
CA VAL A 306 -10.06 -5.01 -5.10
C VAL A 306 -8.76 -5.05 -4.31
N ALA A 307 -7.86 -4.08 -4.52
CA ALA A 307 -6.56 -4.02 -3.85
C ALA A 307 -6.71 -3.81 -2.33
N GLU A 308 -7.56 -2.88 -1.91
CA GLU A 308 -7.75 -2.54 -0.51
C GLU A 308 -8.38 -3.70 0.29
N MET A 309 -9.32 -4.44 -0.32
CA MET A 309 -9.86 -5.65 0.32
C MET A 309 -8.78 -6.71 0.52
N LEU A 310 -7.80 -6.84 -0.39
CA LEU A 310 -6.68 -7.79 -0.26
C LEU A 310 -5.72 -7.41 0.86
N VAL A 311 -5.40 -6.12 1.00
CA VAL A 311 -4.60 -5.63 2.13
C VAL A 311 -5.33 -5.91 3.44
N ALA A 312 -6.61 -5.53 3.53
CA ALA A 312 -7.42 -5.73 4.73
C ALA A 312 -7.45 -7.20 5.15
N VAL A 313 -7.78 -8.12 4.23
CA VAL A 313 -7.91 -9.55 4.57
C VAL A 313 -6.56 -10.20 4.92
N HIS A 314 -5.46 -9.70 4.37
CA HIS A 314 -4.12 -10.17 4.71
C HIS A 314 -3.79 -9.86 6.17
N TYR A 315 -4.05 -8.62 6.62
CA TYR A 315 -3.83 -8.23 8.01
C TYR A 315 -4.81 -8.90 8.98
N VAL A 316 -6.03 -9.23 8.53
CA VAL A 316 -6.92 -10.15 9.25
C VAL A 316 -6.25 -11.52 9.41
N GLY A 317 -5.63 -12.06 8.35
CA GLY A 317 -4.92 -13.35 8.38
C GLY A 317 -3.69 -13.36 9.30
N LEU A 318 -2.99 -12.22 9.40
CA LEU A 318 -1.87 -12.03 10.33
C LEU A 318 -2.32 -11.93 11.80
N GLY A 319 -3.62 -11.75 12.06
CA GLY A 319 -4.16 -11.57 13.41
C GLY A 319 -3.93 -10.17 13.98
N CYS A 320 -3.78 -9.15 13.12
CA CYS A 320 -3.62 -7.76 13.55
C CYS A 320 -4.93 -7.19 14.11
N ASN A 321 -4.84 -6.08 14.85
CA ASN A 321 -6.01 -5.39 15.39
C ASN A 321 -6.76 -4.61 14.29
N VAL A 322 -7.57 -5.33 13.53
CA VAL A 322 -8.35 -4.79 12.40
C VAL A 322 -9.76 -4.42 12.85
N VAL A 323 -10.31 -3.36 12.26
CA VAL A 323 -11.74 -3.01 12.26
C VAL A 323 -12.15 -2.80 10.79
N LEU A 324 -13.28 -3.37 10.38
CA LEU A 324 -13.76 -3.26 9.01
C LEU A 324 -15.10 -2.52 8.95
N CYS A 325 -15.23 -1.64 7.97
CA CYS A 325 -16.53 -1.18 7.46
C CYS A 325 -16.69 -1.69 6.03
N ILE A 326 -17.73 -2.46 5.75
CA ILE A 326 -17.96 -3.03 4.41
C ILE A 326 -19.35 -2.62 3.93
N GLN A 327 -19.38 -1.87 2.84
CA GLN A 327 -20.59 -1.49 2.13
C GLN A 327 -20.65 -2.22 0.79
N TYR A 328 -21.80 -2.83 0.52
CA TYR A 328 -22.05 -3.56 -0.72
C TYR A 328 -22.40 -2.62 -1.87
N LEU A 329 -21.94 -2.98 -3.06
CA LEU A 329 -22.33 -2.30 -4.30
C LEU A 329 -23.82 -2.53 -4.55
N GLU A 330 -24.54 -1.47 -4.90
CA GLU A 330 -25.95 -1.52 -5.28
C GLU A 330 -26.12 -1.98 -6.73
N SER A 331 -27.31 -2.45 -7.09
CA SER A 331 -27.66 -2.71 -8.49
C SER A 331 -27.55 -1.42 -9.30
N ASP A 332 -27.14 -1.54 -10.57
CA ASP A 332 -27.00 -0.42 -11.50
C ASP A 332 -26.01 0.68 -11.08
N VAL A 333 -25.12 0.39 -10.11
CA VAL A 333 -24.12 1.36 -9.63
C VAL A 333 -23.21 1.85 -10.75
N VAL A 334 -22.86 3.13 -10.67
CA VAL A 334 -21.89 3.79 -11.55
C VAL A 334 -20.60 4.02 -10.76
N ILE A 335 -19.53 3.36 -11.18
CA ILE A 335 -18.20 3.51 -10.58
C ILE A 335 -17.28 4.13 -11.62
N ASP A 336 -16.59 5.21 -11.25
CA ASP A 336 -15.73 5.97 -12.15
C ASP A 336 -16.42 6.37 -13.48
N GLY A 337 -17.73 6.69 -13.44
CA GLY A 337 -18.52 7.04 -14.62
C GLY A 337 -18.95 5.85 -15.50
N GLU A 338 -18.68 4.61 -15.07
CA GLU A 338 -19.06 3.40 -15.79
C GLU A 338 -20.17 2.65 -15.02
N LYS A 339 -21.27 2.34 -15.71
CA LYS A 339 -22.31 1.48 -15.15
C LYS A 339 -21.80 0.04 -15.13
N LEU A 340 -21.72 -0.55 -13.94
CA LEU A 340 -21.33 -1.96 -13.81
C LEU A 340 -22.45 -2.90 -14.28
N SER A 341 -22.04 -4.02 -14.88
CA SER A 341 -22.97 -5.12 -15.18
C SER A 341 -23.44 -5.81 -13.90
N GLU A 342 -24.60 -6.47 -13.95
CA GLU A 342 -25.09 -7.26 -12.81
C GLU A 342 -24.11 -8.36 -12.39
N LEU A 343 -23.41 -8.97 -13.36
CA LEU A 343 -22.43 -10.01 -13.09
C LEU A 343 -21.19 -9.43 -12.39
N ALA A 344 -20.70 -8.28 -12.84
CA ALA A 344 -19.61 -7.56 -12.18
C ALA A 344 -19.96 -7.19 -10.74
N VAL A 345 -21.14 -6.61 -10.51
CA VAL A 345 -21.63 -6.26 -9.17
C VAL A 345 -21.65 -7.50 -8.26
N LYS A 346 -22.17 -8.64 -8.75
CA LYS A 346 -22.17 -9.90 -8.01
C LYS A 346 -20.76 -10.39 -7.68
N ASP A 347 -19.81 -10.31 -8.61
CA ASP A 347 -18.42 -10.73 -8.38
C ASP A 347 -17.69 -9.86 -7.35
N TYR A 348 -17.82 -8.53 -7.43
CA TYR A 348 -17.21 -7.62 -6.46
C TYR A 348 -17.86 -7.71 -5.08
N ASN A 349 -19.18 -7.89 -5.03
CA ASN A 349 -19.88 -8.16 -3.77
C ASN A 349 -19.52 -9.53 -3.21
N ARG A 350 -19.24 -10.53 -4.05
CA ARG A 350 -18.72 -11.82 -3.58
C ARG A 350 -17.36 -11.66 -2.91
N GLY A 351 -16.47 -10.81 -3.44
CA GLY A 351 -15.24 -10.42 -2.75
C GLY A 351 -15.49 -9.83 -1.35
N ARG A 352 -16.43 -8.87 -1.25
CA ARG A 352 -16.84 -8.26 0.03
C ARG A 352 -17.42 -9.28 1.02
N MET A 353 -18.25 -10.21 0.55
CA MET A 353 -18.79 -11.29 1.38
C MET A 353 -17.68 -12.18 1.95
N TYR A 354 -16.70 -12.56 1.12
CA TYR A 354 -15.57 -13.38 1.57
C TYR A 354 -14.69 -12.64 2.58
N LEU A 355 -14.41 -11.35 2.36
CA LEU A 355 -13.70 -10.51 3.33
C LEU A 355 -14.46 -10.47 4.68
N SER A 356 -15.77 -10.23 4.63
CA SER A 356 -16.63 -10.19 5.82
C SER A 356 -16.65 -11.52 6.58
N ASP A 357 -16.82 -12.65 5.88
CA ASP A 357 -16.83 -13.99 6.49
C ASP A 357 -15.49 -14.30 7.17
N LEU A 358 -14.38 -14.10 6.45
CA LEU A 358 -13.04 -14.38 6.97
C LEU A 358 -12.72 -13.51 8.20
N ALA A 359 -13.10 -12.23 8.17
CA ALA A 359 -12.96 -11.33 9.29
C ALA A 359 -13.82 -11.75 10.50
N THR A 360 -15.09 -12.06 10.27
CA THR A 360 -16.01 -12.48 11.32
C THR A 360 -15.52 -13.75 12.00
N ARG A 361 -15.04 -14.74 11.23
CA ARG A 361 -14.46 -15.98 11.74
C ARG A 361 -13.17 -15.77 12.53
N ALA A 362 -12.43 -14.70 12.24
CA ALA A 362 -11.25 -14.28 12.98
C ALA A 362 -11.58 -13.41 14.22
N GLY A 363 -12.86 -13.14 14.49
CA GLY A 363 -13.28 -12.26 15.60
C GLY A 363 -13.05 -10.77 15.34
N VAL A 364 -12.82 -10.38 14.08
CA VAL A 364 -12.67 -8.99 13.66
C VAL A 364 -14.07 -8.35 13.52
N PRO A 365 -14.30 -7.16 14.09
CA PRO A 365 -15.59 -6.49 14.01
C PRO A 365 -15.80 -5.91 12.60
N VAL A 366 -16.99 -6.18 12.05
CA VAL A 366 -17.39 -5.74 10.72
C VAL A 366 -18.67 -4.92 10.84
N PHE A 367 -18.62 -3.68 10.37
CA PHE A 367 -19.72 -2.72 10.39
C PHE A 367 -20.18 -2.39 8.96
N SER A 368 -21.39 -1.83 8.84
CA SER A 368 -21.88 -1.22 7.60
C SER A 368 -21.88 0.32 7.65
N ASP A 369 -21.91 0.88 8.86
CA ASP A 369 -21.82 2.32 9.09
C ASP A 369 -20.38 2.74 9.40
N ILE A 370 -19.95 3.83 8.75
CA ILE A 370 -18.57 4.32 8.86
C ILE A 370 -18.33 4.93 10.25
N SER A 371 -19.30 5.66 10.79
CA SER A 371 -19.15 6.31 12.09
C SER A 371 -19.02 5.28 13.22
N GLU A 372 -19.85 4.23 13.18
CA GLU A 372 -19.76 3.10 14.12
C GLU A 372 -18.40 2.40 14.04
N ALA A 373 -17.89 2.15 12.83
CA ALA A 373 -16.58 1.54 12.63
C ALA A 373 -15.44 2.40 13.20
N VAL A 374 -15.48 3.72 12.96
CA VAL A 374 -14.47 4.66 13.49
C VAL A 374 -14.53 4.72 15.01
N LEU A 375 -15.72 4.76 15.60
CA LEU A 375 -15.89 4.74 17.06
C LEU A 375 -15.35 3.44 17.68
N CYS A 376 -15.60 2.30 17.03
CA CYS A 376 -15.03 1.02 17.46
C CYS A 376 -13.49 1.02 17.37
N ALA A 377 -12.93 1.56 16.28
CA ALA A 377 -11.48 1.69 16.12
C ALA A 377 -10.88 2.59 17.22
N ALA A 378 -11.51 3.72 17.52
CA ALA A 378 -11.07 4.63 18.59
C ALA A 378 -11.11 3.97 19.97
N GLN A 379 -12.17 3.21 20.27
CA GLN A 379 -12.29 2.47 21.54
C GLN A 379 -11.21 1.41 21.71
N ARG A 380 -10.70 0.83 20.62
CA ARG A 380 -9.63 -0.18 20.62
C ARG A 380 -8.22 0.39 20.76
N CYS A 381 -8.07 1.71 20.77
CA CYS A 381 -6.79 2.38 21.04
C CYS A 381 -6.53 2.56 22.54
N HIS A 382 -7.59 2.54 23.36
CA HIS A 382 -7.54 2.59 24.83
C HIS A 382 -7.60 1.19 25.42
#